data_AF-A0A835WTA0-F1
#
_entry.id   AF-A0A835WTA0-F1
#
_cell.length_a   1.000
_cell.length_b   1.000
_cell.length_c   1.000
_cell.angle_alpha   90.00
_cell.angle_beta   90.00
_cell.angle_gamma   90.00
#
_symmetry.space_group_name_H-M   'P 1'
#
loop_
_entity.id
_entity.type
_entity.pdbx_description
1 polymer ?
#
loop_
_entity_poly.entity_id
_entity_poly.type
_entity_poly.pdbx_seq_one_letter_code
_entity_poly.pdbx_strand_id
1 'polypeptide(L)'
;MSQRGDRSSSAGVQQLLAALEAAGPELVTMDVLICSFGGVGSTQLSNHLNAHGVTTNLLTDADNLRHCPRPPRFASTPAAATAPTTASTVEAPDLTARILTQPAPTSPPDNGGATTGNCTRTYASGNASAPSVAGPASSQSQPQPLHPPQMPLCRPRHVVYLYGDPLAAVASHYRRGHACHQAQKTSGHPARLSAATFPATFEEYVSRGEDLFGLEDHFRGWLTAPADYPVTLVRYERMFDVEVALPLFDMLCGHKLPQQQVRGMAEEFAASKRPRSSQVPADYRSRMYAQLLADMDALPPLHTRDASGAGRAVSS
;
A
#
# COMPACT_ATOMS: atom_id res chain seq x y z
N MET A 1 30.66 -38.71 -8.88
CA MET A 1 29.32 -38.35 -9.39
C MET A 1 28.36 -38.33 -8.21
N SER A 2 28.11 -37.14 -7.64
CA SER A 2 27.25 -37.01 -6.46
C SER A 2 25.80 -36.88 -6.92
N GLN A 3 24.97 -37.86 -6.57
CA GLN A 3 23.54 -37.82 -6.86
C GLN A 3 22.94 -36.64 -6.09
N ARG A 4 22.42 -35.64 -6.82
CA ARG A 4 21.64 -34.55 -6.23
C ARG A 4 20.43 -35.17 -5.57
N GLY A 5 20.39 -35.07 -4.24
CA GLY A 5 19.30 -35.54 -3.41
C GLY A 5 17.96 -35.03 -3.90
N ASP A 6 17.04 -35.98 -4.01
CA ASP A 6 15.64 -35.83 -4.34
C ASP A 6 15.03 -34.68 -3.52
N ARG A 7 14.43 -33.70 -4.20
CA ARG A 7 13.81 -32.54 -3.55
C ARG A 7 12.55 -33.03 -2.86
N SER A 8 12.72 -33.40 -1.59
CA SER A 8 11.69 -33.78 -0.62
C SER A 8 10.33 -33.14 -0.91
N SER A 9 9.46 -33.93 -1.53
CA SER A 9 8.01 -33.77 -1.51
C SER A 9 7.52 -34.12 -0.10
N SER A 10 7.79 -33.25 0.87
CA SER A 10 7.25 -33.50 2.21
C SER A 10 5.72 -33.56 2.11
N ALA A 11 5.12 -34.62 2.65
CA ALA A 11 3.66 -34.80 2.63
C ALA A 11 2.93 -33.57 3.20
N GLY A 12 3.54 -32.86 4.15
CA GLY A 12 3.04 -31.59 4.68
C GLY A 12 2.94 -30.46 3.64
N VAL A 13 3.91 -30.33 2.74
CA VAL A 13 3.83 -29.33 1.64
C VAL A 13 2.72 -29.69 0.66
N GLN A 14 2.56 -30.98 0.31
CA GLN A 14 1.46 -31.39 -0.57
C GLN A 14 0.10 -31.20 0.10
N GLN A 15 -0.02 -31.48 1.39
CA GLN A 15 -1.27 -31.27 2.14
C GLN A 15 -1.61 -29.78 2.27
N LEU A 16 -0.62 -28.91 2.48
CA LEU A 16 -0.81 -27.46 2.47
C LEU A 16 -1.25 -26.95 1.09
N LEU A 17 -0.60 -27.41 0.02
CA LEU A 17 -0.97 -27.04 -1.36
C LEU A 17 -2.40 -27.50 -1.69
N ALA A 18 -2.77 -28.73 -1.33
CA ALA A 18 -4.13 -29.24 -1.51
C ALA A 18 -5.16 -28.45 -0.68
N ALA A 19 -4.80 -28.04 0.55
CA ALA A 19 -5.66 -27.20 1.37
C ALA A 19 -5.84 -25.81 0.76
N LEU A 20 -4.78 -25.20 0.21
CA LEU A 20 -4.83 -23.91 -0.50
C LEU A 20 -5.61 -24.00 -1.82
N GLU A 21 -5.57 -25.14 -2.50
CA GLU A 21 -6.35 -25.39 -3.71
C GLU A 21 -7.84 -25.60 -3.39
N ALA A 22 -8.14 -26.40 -2.35
CA ALA A 22 -9.51 -26.67 -1.89
C ALA A 22 -10.20 -25.45 -1.27
N ALA A 23 -9.41 -24.59 -0.63
CA ALA A 23 -9.79 -23.28 -0.14
C ALA A 23 -10.36 -22.34 -1.23
N GLY A 24 -10.08 -22.63 -2.49
CA GLY A 24 -10.53 -21.86 -3.63
C GLY A 24 -9.80 -20.52 -3.78
N PRO A 25 -10.05 -19.81 -4.89
CA PRO A 25 -9.37 -18.56 -5.20
C PRO A 25 -9.65 -17.45 -4.16
N GLU A 26 -10.78 -17.52 -3.45
CA GLU A 26 -11.18 -16.56 -2.41
C GLU A 26 -10.13 -16.43 -1.28
N LEU A 27 -9.40 -17.50 -0.94
CA LEU A 27 -8.35 -17.48 0.09
C LEU A 27 -7.01 -16.92 -0.39
N VAL A 28 -6.87 -16.66 -1.69
CA VAL A 28 -5.65 -16.12 -2.32
C VAL A 28 -5.85 -14.67 -2.81
N THR A 29 -7.10 -14.20 -2.87
CA THR A 29 -7.41 -12.83 -3.29
C THR A 29 -7.06 -11.84 -2.19
N MET A 30 -6.07 -10.99 -2.47
CA MET A 30 -5.75 -9.83 -1.66
C MET A 30 -6.93 -8.84 -1.63
N ASP A 31 -7.32 -8.39 -0.44
CA ASP A 31 -8.42 -7.42 -0.31
C ASP A 31 -7.99 -6.06 -0.88
N VAL A 32 -6.81 -5.57 -0.50
CA VAL A 32 -6.32 -4.23 -0.86
C VAL A 32 -4.87 -4.25 -1.30
N LEU A 33 -4.58 -3.79 -2.52
CA LEU A 33 -3.23 -3.36 -2.89
C LEU A 33 -3.02 -1.89 -2.49
N ILE A 34 -1.99 -1.62 -1.69
CA ILE A 34 -1.60 -0.27 -1.30
C ILE A 34 -0.25 0.09 -1.94
N CYS A 35 -0.27 1.14 -2.76
CA CYS A 35 0.89 1.71 -3.41
C CYS A 35 1.12 3.15 -2.97
N SER A 36 2.36 3.61 -3.03
CA SER A 36 2.75 5.00 -2.73
C SER A 36 4.19 5.24 -3.16
N PHE A 37 4.62 6.49 -3.31
CA PHE A 37 6.05 6.79 -3.46
C PHE A 37 6.85 6.71 -2.14
N GLY A 38 6.24 6.27 -1.04
CA GLY A 38 6.87 6.19 0.28
C GLY A 38 6.74 7.48 1.11
N GLY A 39 6.95 7.38 2.42
CA GLY A 39 6.90 8.55 3.32
C GLY A 39 5.50 9.10 3.64
N VAL A 40 4.45 8.52 3.04
CA VAL A 40 3.05 8.97 3.13
C VAL A 40 2.13 8.00 3.89
N GLY A 41 2.63 7.38 4.96
CA GLY A 41 1.76 6.62 5.88
C GLY A 41 1.18 5.30 5.38
N SER A 42 1.63 4.76 4.26
CA SER A 42 1.14 3.47 3.74
C SER A 42 1.31 2.31 4.72
N THR A 43 2.32 2.36 5.61
CA THR A 43 2.49 1.33 6.66
C THR A 43 1.41 1.44 7.72
N GLN A 44 1.02 2.67 8.08
CA GLN A 44 -0.02 2.91 9.07
C GLN A 44 -1.38 2.41 8.57
N LEU A 45 -1.75 2.74 7.32
CA LEU A 45 -3.00 2.26 6.72
C LEU A 45 -3.03 0.73 6.61
N SER A 46 -1.95 0.11 6.12
CA SER A 46 -1.86 -1.35 6.00
C SER A 46 -1.94 -2.03 7.37
N ASN A 47 -1.22 -1.55 8.38
CA ASN A 47 -1.30 -2.10 9.74
C ASN A 47 -2.71 -1.99 10.32
N HIS A 48 -3.40 -0.88 10.08
CA HIS A 48 -4.77 -0.67 10.53
C HIS A 48 -5.71 -1.69 9.88
N LEU A 49 -5.69 -1.82 8.56
CA LEU A 49 -6.49 -2.80 7.82
C LEU A 49 -6.21 -4.25 8.28
N ASN A 50 -4.94 -4.61 8.43
CA ASN A 50 -4.52 -5.95 8.87
C ASN A 50 -5.00 -6.27 10.30
N ALA A 51 -5.05 -5.28 11.20
CA ALA A 51 -5.58 -5.47 12.56
C ALA A 51 -7.07 -5.86 12.58
N HIS A 52 -7.81 -5.56 11.51
CA HIS A 52 -9.21 -5.93 11.31
C HIS A 52 -9.40 -7.08 10.31
N GLY A 53 -8.33 -7.83 10.02
CA GLY A 53 -8.39 -9.01 9.15
C GLY A 53 -8.52 -8.70 7.66
N VAL A 54 -8.34 -7.45 7.23
CA VAL A 54 -8.31 -7.06 5.82
C VAL A 54 -6.91 -7.26 5.28
N THR A 55 -6.76 -8.08 4.25
CA THR A 55 -5.46 -8.49 3.72
C THR A 55 -4.87 -7.42 2.78
N THR A 56 -3.60 -7.08 2.97
CA THR A 56 -2.86 -6.15 2.11
C THR A 56 -1.59 -6.76 1.52
N ASN A 57 -0.94 -6.06 0.59
CA ASN A 57 0.38 -6.45 0.06
C ASN A 57 1.48 -6.37 1.13
N LEU A 58 2.66 -6.94 0.83
CA LEU A 58 3.73 -7.12 1.83
C LEU A 58 4.32 -5.78 2.29
N LEU A 59 4.34 -5.57 3.61
CA LEU A 59 4.92 -4.37 4.22
C LEU A 59 6.42 -4.18 3.92
N THR A 60 7.13 -5.28 3.70
CA THR A 60 8.57 -5.31 3.39
C THR A 60 8.89 -4.87 1.97
N ASP A 61 7.87 -4.67 1.11
CA ASP A 61 8.03 -4.37 -0.31
C ASP A 61 8.84 -5.46 -1.06
N ALA A 62 8.84 -6.69 -0.54
CA ALA A 62 9.48 -7.83 -1.19
C ALA A 62 8.77 -8.25 -2.50
N ASP A 63 7.53 -7.80 -2.69
CA ASP A 63 6.74 -7.99 -3.91
C ASP A 63 6.99 -6.89 -4.97
N ASN A 64 7.74 -5.84 -4.63
CA ASN A 64 7.98 -4.65 -5.46
C ASN A 64 6.71 -3.91 -5.92
N LEU A 65 5.54 -4.19 -5.31
CA LEU A 65 4.29 -3.56 -5.70
C LEU A 65 4.09 -2.23 -5.00
N ARG A 66 4.68 -2.03 -3.82
CA ARG A 66 4.37 -0.87 -2.98
C ARG A 66 4.83 0.45 -3.56
N HIS A 67 5.93 0.40 -4.32
CA HIS A 67 6.58 1.56 -4.93
C HIS A 67 6.64 1.47 -6.45
N CYS A 68 5.77 0.66 -7.07
CA CYS A 68 5.73 0.60 -8.52
C CYS A 68 5.27 1.96 -9.08
N PRO A 69 5.91 2.49 -10.14
CA PRO A 69 5.66 3.85 -10.63
C PRO A 69 4.31 4.00 -11.36
N ARG A 70 3.63 2.89 -11.64
CA ARG A 70 2.38 2.81 -12.38
C ARG A 70 1.54 1.66 -11.83
N PRO A 71 0.20 1.69 -12.00
CA PRO A 71 -0.66 0.58 -11.61
C PRO A 71 -0.17 -0.73 -12.26
N PRO A 72 0.01 -1.82 -11.49
CA PRO A 72 0.47 -3.10 -12.02
C PRO A 72 -0.56 -3.72 -12.95
N ARG A 73 -0.11 -4.51 -13.93
CA ARG A 73 -1.04 -5.36 -14.69
C ARG A 73 -1.27 -6.65 -13.91
N PHE A 74 -2.52 -7.05 -13.79
CA PHE A 74 -2.89 -8.35 -13.26
C PHE A 74 -3.22 -9.27 -14.42
N ALA A 75 -3.03 -10.58 -14.24
CA ALA A 75 -3.56 -11.54 -15.18
C ALA A 75 -5.08 -11.35 -15.25
N SER A 76 -5.63 -11.21 -16.47
CA SER A 76 -7.07 -11.21 -16.65
C SER A 76 -7.63 -12.48 -16.00
N THR A 77 -8.65 -12.33 -15.15
CA THR A 77 -9.43 -13.49 -14.74
C THR A 77 -9.87 -14.18 -16.03
N PRO A 78 -9.49 -15.46 -16.27
CA PRO A 78 -9.96 -16.15 -17.46
C PRO A 78 -11.47 -15.99 -17.46
N ALA A 79 -12.01 -15.35 -18.51
CA ALA A 79 -13.44 -15.10 -18.63
C ALA A 79 -14.11 -16.43 -18.29
N ALA A 80 -14.89 -16.46 -17.21
CA ALA A 80 -15.43 -17.70 -16.65
C ALA A 80 -15.97 -18.49 -17.83
N ALA A 81 -15.25 -19.56 -18.21
CA ALA A 81 -15.48 -20.23 -19.47
C ALA A 81 -16.95 -20.58 -19.44
N THR A 82 -17.74 -19.93 -20.31
CA THR A 82 -19.19 -20.03 -20.29
C THR A 82 -19.48 -21.51 -20.29
N ALA A 83 -19.86 -22.04 -19.13
CA ALA A 83 -20.11 -23.46 -18.99
C ALA A 83 -21.17 -23.77 -20.05
N PRO A 84 -20.98 -24.80 -20.90
CA PRO A 84 -21.97 -25.14 -21.89
C PRO A 84 -23.29 -25.29 -21.17
N THR A 85 -24.24 -24.41 -21.47
CA THR A 85 -25.58 -24.41 -20.87
C THR A 85 -26.27 -25.70 -21.30
N THR A 86 -26.06 -26.78 -20.56
CA THR A 86 -26.91 -27.97 -20.64
C THR A 86 -28.20 -27.61 -19.94
N ALA A 87 -29.19 -27.21 -20.75
CA ALA A 87 -30.56 -27.04 -20.30
C ALA A 87 -31.06 -28.37 -19.73
N SER A 88 -31.08 -28.48 -18.40
CA SER A 88 -31.75 -29.56 -17.70
C SER A 88 -32.82 -28.92 -16.82
N THR A 89 -34.05 -28.96 -17.33
CA THR A 89 -35.27 -28.58 -16.62
C THR A 89 -35.51 -29.62 -15.53
N VAL A 90 -35.20 -29.27 -14.28
CA VAL A 90 -35.65 -30.03 -13.11
C VAL A 90 -36.55 -29.12 -12.29
N GLU A 91 -37.83 -29.48 -12.24
CA GLU A 91 -38.81 -28.87 -11.34
C GLU A 91 -38.38 -29.06 -9.88
N ALA A 92 -38.31 -27.96 -9.13
CA ALA A 92 -38.06 -27.98 -7.69
C ALA A 92 -39.40 -28.06 -6.95
N PRO A 93 -39.53 -28.91 -5.92
CA PRO A 93 -40.69 -28.91 -5.04
C PRO A 93 -40.64 -27.78 -4.02
N ASP A 94 -41.85 -27.28 -3.74
CA ASP A 94 -42.20 -26.27 -2.76
C ASP A 94 -41.87 -26.72 -1.31
N LEU A 95 -41.16 -25.87 -0.57
CA LEU A 95 -40.83 -26.07 0.84
C LEU A 95 -41.05 -24.76 1.61
N THR A 96 -42.32 -24.47 1.89
CA THR A 96 -42.71 -23.56 2.97
C THR A 96 -42.44 -24.15 4.36
N ALA A 97 -42.02 -23.24 5.25
CA ALA A 97 -42.04 -23.26 6.72
C ALA A 97 -40.80 -23.79 7.47
N ARG A 98 -40.12 -22.91 8.21
CA ARG A 98 -40.39 -22.69 9.66
C ARG A 98 -39.48 -21.62 10.27
N ILE A 99 -40.13 -20.77 11.06
CA ILE A 99 -39.58 -19.78 12.01
C ILE A 99 -39.01 -20.52 13.23
N LEU A 100 -37.85 -20.09 13.75
CA LEU A 100 -37.55 -20.09 15.19
C LEU A 100 -36.42 -19.11 15.53
N THR A 101 -36.75 -18.20 16.45
CA THR A 101 -35.95 -17.16 17.11
C THR A 101 -34.75 -17.71 17.90
N GLN A 102 -33.62 -16.99 17.86
CA GLN A 102 -32.52 -17.15 18.82
C GLN A 102 -32.38 -15.90 19.72
N PRO A 103 -32.05 -16.05 21.01
CA PRO A 103 -31.78 -14.93 21.91
C PRO A 103 -30.33 -14.43 21.81
N ALA A 104 -30.15 -13.16 22.18
CA ALA A 104 -28.90 -12.38 22.10
C ALA A 104 -27.80 -12.84 23.07
N PRO A 105 -26.50 -12.70 22.71
CA PRO A 105 -25.40 -12.88 23.64
C PRO A 105 -25.15 -11.61 24.47
N THR A 106 -25.01 -11.78 25.78
CA THR A 106 -24.58 -10.80 26.78
C THR A 106 -23.08 -10.53 26.71
N SER A 107 -22.68 -9.25 26.68
CA SER A 107 -21.29 -8.79 26.75
C SER A 107 -20.74 -8.80 28.19
N PRO A 108 -19.46 -9.15 28.41
CA PRO A 108 -18.73 -8.82 29.64
C PRO A 108 -17.96 -7.47 29.55
N PRO A 109 -17.56 -6.89 30.69
CA PRO A 109 -17.22 -5.48 30.82
C PRO A 109 -15.78 -5.11 30.45
N ASP A 110 -15.65 -3.83 30.10
CA ASP A 110 -14.44 -3.02 29.94
C ASP A 110 -13.40 -3.23 31.04
N ASN A 111 -12.14 -3.40 30.63
CA ASN A 111 -10.97 -3.13 31.47
C ASN A 111 -10.06 -2.13 30.76
N GLY A 112 -10.03 -0.92 31.31
CA GLY A 112 -9.17 0.17 30.89
C GLY A 112 -7.69 -0.02 31.20
N GLY A 113 -6.88 0.86 30.62
CA GLY A 113 -5.48 1.04 30.97
C GLY A 113 -4.62 1.61 29.85
N ALA A 114 -4.93 2.82 29.36
CA ALA A 114 -4.05 3.53 28.43
C ALA A 114 -3.01 4.35 29.21
N THR A 115 -1.78 3.82 29.33
CA THR A 115 -0.62 4.55 29.82
C THR A 115 0.02 5.34 28.67
N THR A 116 -0.15 6.66 28.67
CA THR A 116 0.48 7.57 27.70
C THR A 116 1.88 7.97 28.16
N GLY A 117 2.90 7.25 27.66
CA GLY A 117 4.30 7.63 27.82
C GLY A 117 4.72 8.67 26.77
N ASN A 118 4.82 9.94 27.18
CA ASN A 118 5.40 11.01 26.36
C ASN A 118 6.92 10.79 26.22
N CYS A 119 7.38 10.61 24.97
CA CYS A 119 8.80 10.57 24.64
C CYS A 119 9.16 11.82 23.82
N THR A 120 9.52 12.89 24.53
CA THR A 120 10.00 14.13 23.93
C THR A 120 11.51 14.02 23.76
N ARG A 121 11.99 13.78 22.53
CA ARG A 121 13.42 13.83 22.20
C ARG A 121 13.70 15.15 21.48
N THR A 122 14.19 16.12 22.24
CA THR A 122 14.67 17.42 21.75
C THR A 122 15.98 17.21 21.00
N TYR A 123 16.04 17.56 19.72
CA TYR A 123 17.30 17.66 18.99
C TYR A 123 17.85 19.07 19.19
N ALA A 124 18.88 19.19 20.03
CA ALA A 124 19.68 20.40 20.11
C ALA A 124 20.65 20.43 18.92
N SER A 125 20.56 21.47 18.10
CA SER A 125 21.53 21.81 17.08
C SER A 125 22.80 22.32 17.75
N GLY A 126 23.72 21.40 18.09
CA GLY A 126 25.05 21.71 18.58
C GLY A 126 26.10 21.35 17.53
N ASN A 127 26.77 22.35 16.98
CA ASN A 127 28.04 22.20 16.27
C ASN A 127 29.08 21.66 17.27
N ALA A 128 29.37 20.37 17.22
CA ALA A 128 30.47 19.77 17.95
C ALA A 128 31.11 18.67 17.09
N SER A 129 32.41 18.84 16.81
CA SER A 129 33.26 17.84 16.20
C SER A 129 33.21 16.54 17.02
N ALA A 130 32.63 15.49 16.45
CA ALA A 130 32.50 14.19 17.10
C ALA A 130 33.76 13.33 16.88
N PRO A 131 34.23 12.57 17.89
CA PRO A 131 35.27 11.57 17.72
C PRO A 131 34.73 10.37 16.93
N SER A 132 35.54 9.90 15.99
CA SER A 132 35.31 8.70 15.18
C SER A 132 35.26 7.45 16.07
N VAL A 133 34.06 6.95 16.35
CA VAL A 133 33.85 5.62 16.92
C VAL A 133 33.38 4.72 15.79
N ALA A 134 34.26 3.82 15.36
CA ALA A 134 33.95 2.80 14.36
C ALA A 134 32.91 1.82 14.94
N GLY A 135 31.65 2.02 14.57
CA GLY A 135 30.58 1.06 14.83
C GLY A 135 30.77 -0.23 14.03
N PRO A 136 30.21 -1.36 14.50
CA PRO A 136 30.30 -2.64 13.80
C PRO A 136 29.71 -2.49 12.40
N ALA A 137 30.47 -2.92 11.39
CA ALA A 137 30.07 -2.91 10.00
C ALA A 137 28.73 -3.64 9.84
N SER A 138 27.66 -2.88 9.67
CA SER A 138 26.35 -3.39 9.26
C SER A 138 26.57 -4.17 7.96
N SER A 139 26.30 -5.48 8.01
CA SER A 139 26.41 -6.39 6.89
C SER A 139 25.55 -5.87 5.74
N GLN A 140 26.21 -5.22 4.77
CA GLN A 140 25.57 -4.84 3.53
C GLN A 140 25.22 -6.12 2.79
N SER A 141 23.96 -6.51 2.84
CA SER A 141 23.42 -7.59 2.02
C SER A 141 23.73 -7.28 0.56
N GLN A 142 24.46 -8.16 -0.12
CA GLN A 142 24.70 -8.02 -1.55
C GLN A 142 23.36 -7.86 -2.28
N PRO A 143 23.27 -6.93 -3.26
CA PRO A 143 22.05 -6.73 -4.03
C PRO A 143 21.72 -8.04 -4.76
N GLN A 144 20.61 -8.67 -4.35
CA GLN A 144 20.07 -9.85 -5.02
C GLN A 144 19.80 -9.47 -6.49
N PRO A 145 20.14 -10.34 -7.46
CA PRO A 145 19.81 -10.12 -8.86
C PRO A 145 18.29 -9.92 -8.97
N LEU A 146 17.89 -8.84 -9.67
CA LEU A 146 16.49 -8.52 -9.92
C LEU A 146 15.88 -9.66 -10.73
N HIS A 147 15.17 -10.57 -10.06
CA HIS A 147 14.29 -11.51 -10.75
C HIS A 147 13.30 -10.71 -11.59
N PRO A 148 12.97 -11.15 -12.82
CA PRO A 148 11.94 -10.49 -13.60
C PRO A 148 10.67 -10.39 -12.74
N PRO A 149 10.00 -9.21 -12.71
CA PRO A 149 8.83 -9.02 -11.85
C PRO A 149 7.80 -10.09 -12.19
N GLN A 150 7.54 -10.99 -11.24
CA GLN A 150 6.48 -11.96 -11.38
C GLN A 150 5.17 -11.20 -11.36
N MET A 151 4.31 -11.40 -12.35
CA MET A 151 2.99 -10.80 -12.32
C MET A 151 2.23 -11.35 -11.10
N PRO A 152 1.61 -10.48 -10.29
CA PRO A 152 0.80 -10.96 -9.18
C PRO A 152 -0.31 -11.87 -9.72
N LEU A 153 -0.42 -13.06 -9.13
CA LEU A 153 -1.32 -14.11 -9.62
C LEU A 153 -2.80 -13.77 -9.39
N CYS A 154 -3.10 -12.93 -8.40
CA CYS A 154 -4.46 -12.56 -8.04
C CYS A 154 -4.66 -11.04 -8.11
N ARG A 155 -5.71 -10.63 -8.80
CA ARG A 155 -6.15 -9.23 -8.85
C ARG A 155 -6.74 -8.85 -7.47
N PRO A 156 -6.28 -7.77 -6.84
CA PRO A 156 -6.87 -7.30 -5.59
C PRO A 156 -8.30 -6.82 -5.79
N ARG A 157 -9.13 -6.88 -4.74
CA ARG A 157 -10.49 -6.31 -4.78
C ARG A 157 -10.44 -4.79 -4.95
N HIS A 158 -9.49 -4.13 -4.25
CA HIS A 158 -9.30 -2.69 -4.30
C HIS A 158 -7.83 -2.31 -4.52
N VAL A 159 -7.60 -1.23 -5.27
CA VAL A 159 -6.26 -0.65 -5.45
C VAL A 159 -6.26 0.78 -4.95
N VAL A 160 -5.38 1.05 -3.99
CA VAL A 160 -5.20 2.36 -3.36
C VAL A 160 -3.82 2.91 -3.67
N TYR A 161 -3.77 4.16 -4.11
CA TYR A 161 -2.54 4.91 -4.24
C TYR A 161 -2.53 6.07 -3.25
N LEU A 162 -1.64 6.00 -2.25
CA LEU A 162 -1.44 7.09 -1.28
C LEU A 162 -0.44 8.10 -1.82
N TYR A 163 -0.81 9.38 -1.73
CA TYR A 163 0.06 10.51 -2.05
C TYR A 163 -0.06 11.60 -0.97
N GLY A 164 0.83 12.58 -0.98
CA GLY A 164 0.85 13.68 -0.02
C GLY A 164 1.92 14.70 -0.38
N ASP A 165 2.26 15.61 0.55
CA ASP A 165 3.32 16.61 0.34
C ASP A 165 4.64 15.89 -0.07
N PRO A 166 5.13 16.12 -1.31
CA PRO A 166 6.27 15.39 -1.84
C PRO A 166 7.56 15.69 -1.08
N LEU A 167 7.79 16.93 -0.66
CA LEU A 167 8.97 17.28 0.14
C LEU A 167 8.89 16.69 1.54
N ALA A 168 7.70 16.65 2.16
CA ALA A 168 7.55 16.02 3.47
C ALA A 168 7.84 14.52 3.42
N ALA A 169 7.49 13.86 2.32
CA ALA A 169 7.83 12.47 2.07
C ALA A 169 9.35 12.28 1.90
N VAL A 170 10.00 13.09 1.04
CA VAL A 170 11.46 13.05 0.86
C VAL A 170 12.19 13.30 2.20
N ALA A 171 11.81 14.34 2.95
CA ALA A 171 12.36 14.64 4.26
C ALA A 171 12.20 13.45 5.23
N SER A 172 11.07 12.73 5.16
CA SER A 172 10.87 11.51 5.93
C SER A 172 11.85 10.38 5.56
N HIS A 173 12.31 10.30 4.31
CA HIS A 173 13.31 9.33 3.90
C HIS A 173 14.72 9.71 4.34
N TYR A 174 15.09 11.00 4.28
CA TYR A 174 16.36 11.49 4.82
C TYR A 174 16.49 11.22 6.31
N ARG A 175 15.48 11.56 7.11
CA ARG A 175 15.48 11.34 8.56
C ARG A 175 15.68 9.88 8.97
N ARG A 176 15.26 8.93 8.13
CA ARG A 176 15.39 7.49 8.39
C ARG A 176 16.66 6.88 7.79
N GLY A 177 17.49 7.65 7.09
CA GLY A 177 18.67 7.13 6.38
C GLY A 177 18.31 6.24 5.18
N HIS A 178 17.17 6.49 4.53
CA HIS A 178 16.66 5.66 3.43
C HIS A 178 16.44 6.44 2.13
N ALA A 179 16.94 7.67 2.02
CA ALA A 179 16.68 8.54 0.86
C ALA A 179 17.17 7.93 -0.46
N CYS A 180 18.46 7.59 -0.58
CA CYS A 180 19.01 6.99 -1.80
C CYS A 180 18.32 5.67 -2.17
N HIS A 181 18.11 4.78 -1.20
CA HIS A 181 17.47 3.49 -1.44
C HIS A 181 16.01 3.66 -1.91
N GLN A 182 15.26 4.59 -1.31
CA GLN A 182 13.90 4.85 -1.76
C GLN A 182 13.88 5.45 -3.17
N ALA A 183 14.75 6.42 -3.46
CA ALA A 183 14.84 7.03 -4.79
C ALA A 183 15.18 6.01 -5.88
N GLN A 184 16.03 5.02 -5.58
CA GLN A 184 16.29 3.88 -6.48
C GLN A 184 15.02 3.08 -6.80
N LYS A 185 14.12 2.90 -5.83
CA LYS A 185 12.86 2.18 -6.04
C LYS A 185 11.84 2.99 -6.85
N THR A 186 11.71 4.29 -6.56
CA THR A 186 10.62 5.11 -7.10
C THR A 186 10.94 5.79 -8.43
N SER A 187 12.21 6.10 -8.70
CA SER A 187 12.61 6.91 -9.86
C SER A 187 12.39 6.25 -11.23
N GLY A 188 12.17 4.93 -11.27
CA GLY A 188 12.17 4.15 -12.51
C GLY A 188 13.54 4.02 -13.18
N HIS A 189 14.59 4.64 -12.63
CA HIS A 189 15.94 4.67 -13.18
C HIS A 189 17.03 4.39 -12.12
N PRO A 190 16.98 3.24 -11.42
CA PRO A 190 17.89 2.93 -10.30
C PRO A 190 19.37 3.01 -10.69
N ALA A 191 19.72 2.67 -11.95
CA ALA A 191 21.09 2.69 -12.43
C ALA A 191 21.74 4.09 -12.44
N ARG A 192 20.95 5.17 -12.39
CA ARG A 192 21.45 6.56 -12.35
C ARG A 192 21.78 7.03 -10.92
N LEU A 193 21.38 6.28 -9.91
CA LEU A 193 21.46 6.68 -8.51
C LEU A 193 22.45 5.80 -7.76
N SER A 194 23.47 6.41 -7.17
CA SER A 194 24.44 5.73 -6.32
C SER A 194 24.56 6.48 -5.00
N ALA A 195 24.88 5.77 -3.91
CA ALA A 195 25.10 6.41 -2.61
C ALA A 195 26.23 7.45 -2.64
N ALA A 196 27.18 7.33 -3.58
CA ALA A 196 28.29 8.28 -3.74
C ALA A 196 27.88 9.59 -4.43
N THR A 197 26.84 9.57 -5.27
CA THR A 197 26.39 10.74 -6.04
C THR A 197 25.08 11.34 -5.51
N PHE A 198 24.37 10.60 -4.67
CA PHE A 198 23.12 11.04 -4.04
C PHE A 198 23.38 12.11 -2.97
N PRO A 199 22.55 13.16 -2.86
CA PRO A 199 22.73 14.21 -1.85
C PRO A 199 22.77 13.61 -0.45
N ALA A 200 23.74 14.04 0.37
CA ALA A 200 23.93 13.50 1.72
C ALA A 200 22.87 14.04 2.70
N THR A 201 22.31 15.21 2.40
CA THR A 201 21.35 15.92 3.25
C THR A 201 20.10 16.32 2.47
N PHE A 202 19.01 16.58 3.20
CA PHE A 202 17.76 17.04 2.60
C PHE A 202 17.93 18.44 1.99
N GLU A 203 18.69 19.30 2.66
CA GLU A 203 19.02 20.66 2.24
C GLU A 203 19.80 20.65 0.93
N GLU A 204 20.82 19.78 0.82
CA GLU A 204 21.57 19.59 -0.42
C GLU A 204 20.66 19.13 -1.56
N TYR A 205 19.78 18.15 -1.30
CA TYR A 205 18.81 17.68 -2.29
C TYR A 205 17.90 18.80 -2.81
N VAL A 206 17.31 19.59 -1.90
CA VAL A 206 16.47 20.73 -2.28
C VAL A 206 17.27 21.79 -3.03
N SER A 207 18.53 22.02 -2.64
CA SER A 207 19.39 23.01 -3.30
C SER A 207 19.72 22.64 -4.75
N ARG A 208 19.83 21.34 -5.06
CA ARG A 208 20.05 20.85 -6.44
C ARG A 208 18.82 21.06 -7.33
N GLY A 209 17.61 21.01 -6.77
CA GLY A 209 16.38 21.20 -7.55
C GLY A 209 15.99 20.02 -8.46
N GLU A 210 16.65 18.87 -8.34
CA GLU A 210 16.46 17.70 -9.21
C GLU A 210 15.50 16.67 -8.58
N ASP A 211 14.49 16.20 -9.33
CA ASP A 211 13.59 15.13 -8.89
C ASP A 211 14.26 13.74 -8.96
N LEU A 212 15.25 13.52 -8.08
CA LEU A 212 15.95 12.22 -8.01
C LEU A 212 15.04 11.06 -7.56
N PHE A 213 13.90 11.36 -6.94
CA PHE A 213 12.93 10.35 -6.51
C PHE A 213 11.94 9.98 -7.62
N GLY A 214 11.85 10.77 -8.70
CA GLY A 214 10.85 10.63 -9.76
C GLY A 214 9.42 10.76 -9.24
N LEU A 215 9.17 11.60 -8.23
CA LEU A 215 7.85 11.73 -7.60
C LEU A 215 6.79 12.27 -8.56
N GLU A 216 7.18 13.20 -9.44
CA GLU A 216 6.24 13.77 -10.43
C GLU A 216 5.79 12.70 -11.42
N ASP A 217 6.73 11.98 -12.02
CA ASP A 217 6.44 10.88 -12.95
C ASP A 217 5.70 9.73 -12.27
N HIS A 218 6.05 9.41 -11.03
CA HIS A 218 5.38 8.38 -10.26
C HIS A 218 3.93 8.75 -9.94
N PHE A 219 3.65 9.99 -9.53
CA PHE A 219 2.29 10.46 -9.28
C PHE A 219 1.48 10.49 -10.57
N ARG A 220 2.02 11.08 -11.65
CA ARG A 220 1.36 11.13 -12.96
C ARG A 220 1.10 9.74 -13.52
N GLY A 221 2.05 8.82 -13.37
CA GLY A 221 1.89 7.42 -13.77
C GLY A 221 0.68 6.76 -13.11
N TRP A 222 0.46 7.01 -11.83
CA TRP A 222 -0.72 6.49 -11.12
C TRP A 222 -2.02 7.20 -11.47
N LEU A 223 -1.96 8.49 -11.78
CA LEU A 223 -3.12 9.28 -12.16
C LEU A 223 -3.61 8.95 -13.58
N THR A 224 -2.70 8.79 -14.55
CA THR A 224 -3.06 8.75 -15.98
C THR A 224 -2.83 7.41 -16.68
N ALA A 225 -1.99 6.51 -16.13
CA ALA A 225 -1.72 5.26 -16.83
C ALA A 225 -2.96 4.35 -16.84
N PRO A 226 -3.22 3.65 -17.96
CA PRO A 226 -4.38 2.80 -18.08
C PRO A 226 -4.32 1.64 -17.09
N ALA A 227 -5.46 1.37 -16.46
CA ALA A 227 -5.72 0.20 -15.62
C ALA A 227 -7.09 -0.40 -15.98
N ASP A 228 -7.19 -1.72 -15.94
CA ASP A 228 -8.44 -2.48 -16.15
C ASP A 228 -9.24 -2.66 -14.84
N TYR A 229 -8.88 -1.90 -13.82
CA TYR A 229 -9.52 -1.82 -12.50
C TYR A 229 -9.62 -0.36 -12.04
N PRO A 230 -10.59 -0.05 -11.17
CA PRO A 230 -10.64 1.24 -10.50
C PRO A 230 -9.41 1.45 -9.61
N VAL A 231 -8.89 2.68 -9.61
CA VAL A 231 -7.78 3.10 -8.74
C VAL A 231 -8.26 4.24 -7.87
N THR A 232 -8.14 4.08 -6.56
CA THR A 232 -8.47 5.14 -5.60
C THR A 232 -7.20 5.85 -5.15
N LEU A 233 -7.07 7.13 -5.48
CA LEU A 233 -6.01 8.00 -5.01
C LEU A 233 -6.45 8.68 -3.71
N VAL A 234 -5.62 8.60 -2.67
CA VAL A 234 -5.95 9.16 -1.34
C VAL A 234 -4.88 10.13 -0.88
N ARG A 235 -5.29 11.34 -0.52
CA ARG A 235 -4.41 12.38 0.04
C ARG A 235 -4.13 12.08 1.51
N TYR A 236 -2.89 11.75 1.85
CA TYR A 236 -2.47 11.42 3.21
C TYR A 236 -2.88 12.48 4.24
N GLU A 237 -2.69 13.77 3.94
CA GLU A 237 -2.93 14.83 4.92
C GLU A 237 -4.41 14.89 5.36
N ARG A 238 -5.30 14.35 4.52
CA ARG A 238 -6.75 14.35 4.69
C ARG A 238 -7.33 12.96 4.99
N MET A 239 -6.57 11.87 4.80
CA MET A 239 -7.09 10.49 4.99
C MET A 239 -7.52 10.16 6.43
N PHE A 240 -7.13 10.99 7.40
CA PHE A 240 -7.52 10.88 8.80
C PHE A 240 -8.76 11.70 9.15
N ASP A 241 -9.28 12.50 8.23
CA ASP A 241 -10.50 13.25 8.48
C ASP A 241 -11.66 12.25 8.35
N VAL A 242 -12.60 12.23 9.29
CA VAL A 242 -13.64 11.18 9.33
C VAL A 242 -14.48 11.13 8.06
N GLU A 243 -14.69 12.29 7.42
CA GLU A 243 -15.37 12.47 6.13
C GLU A 243 -14.65 11.80 4.95
N VAL A 244 -13.35 11.54 5.08
CA VAL A 244 -12.51 10.83 4.09
C VAL A 244 -12.30 9.38 4.53
N ALA A 245 -12.02 9.15 5.82
CA ALA A 245 -11.73 7.83 6.38
C ALA A 245 -12.94 6.89 6.24
N LEU A 246 -14.15 7.35 6.56
CA LEU A 246 -15.35 6.51 6.50
C LEU A 246 -15.63 5.97 5.09
N PRO A 247 -15.76 6.79 4.02
CA PRO A 247 -15.97 6.26 2.68
C PRO A 247 -14.76 5.43 2.18
N LEU A 248 -13.53 5.76 2.62
CA LEU A 248 -12.37 4.94 2.32
C LEU A 248 -12.51 3.52 2.90
N PHE A 249 -12.81 3.37 4.19
CA PHE A 249 -12.97 2.04 4.80
C PHE A 249 -14.19 1.28 4.30
N ASP A 250 -15.31 1.97 4.05
CA ASP A 250 -16.49 1.34 3.45
C ASP A 250 -16.15 0.71 2.10
N MET A 251 -15.41 1.43 1.25
CA MET A 251 -14.91 0.91 -0.01
C MET A 251 -13.94 -0.25 0.19
N LEU A 252 -12.98 -0.15 1.10
CA LEU A 252 -11.91 -1.16 1.25
C LEU A 252 -12.35 -2.46 1.93
N CYS A 253 -13.29 -2.40 2.86
CA CYS A 253 -13.65 -3.55 3.68
C CYS A 253 -15.15 -3.68 4.02
N GLY A 254 -16.03 -2.83 3.47
CA GLY A 254 -17.47 -2.95 3.68
C GLY A 254 -18.08 -4.26 3.16
N HIS A 255 -17.41 -4.92 2.21
CA HIS A 255 -17.80 -6.27 1.75
C HIS A 255 -17.49 -7.38 2.76
N LYS A 256 -16.63 -7.11 3.75
CA LYS A 256 -16.08 -8.09 4.69
C LYS A 256 -16.53 -7.84 6.13
N LEU A 257 -16.75 -6.57 6.49
CA LEU A 257 -17.04 -6.15 7.85
C LEU A 257 -18.43 -5.48 7.92
N PRO A 258 -19.19 -5.70 9.00
CA PRO A 258 -20.43 -4.97 9.24
C PRO A 258 -20.22 -3.46 9.27
N GLN A 259 -21.20 -2.69 8.82
CA GLN A 259 -21.11 -1.23 8.73
C GLN A 259 -20.75 -0.54 10.06
N GLN A 260 -21.19 -1.08 11.20
CA GLN A 260 -20.80 -0.59 12.52
C GLN A 260 -19.29 -0.74 12.79
N GLN A 261 -18.70 -1.86 12.37
CA GLN A 261 -17.25 -2.09 12.50
C GLN A 261 -16.47 -1.15 11.58
N VAL A 262 -16.91 -0.98 10.33
CA VAL A 262 -16.31 -0.02 9.38
C VAL A 262 -16.30 1.40 9.95
N ARG A 263 -17.41 1.84 10.57
CA ARG A 263 -17.47 3.15 11.22
C ARG A 263 -16.49 3.26 12.39
N GLY A 264 -16.44 2.26 13.26
CA GLY A 264 -15.48 2.24 14.38
C GLY A 264 -14.03 2.28 13.90
N MET A 265 -13.70 1.53 12.84
CA MET A 265 -12.38 1.58 12.20
C MET A 265 -12.02 2.97 11.70
N ALA A 266 -12.97 3.67 11.07
CA ALA A 266 -12.75 5.01 10.53
C ALA A 266 -12.50 6.03 11.64
N GLU A 267 -13.27 5.97 12.72
CA GLU A 267 -13.13 6.83 13.90
C GLU A 267 -11.80 6.59 14.63
N GLU A 268 -11.43 5.32 14.84
CA GLU A 268 -10.14 4.94 15.44
C GLU A 268 -8.97 5.43 14.58
N PHE A 269 -9.05 5.21 13.26
CA PHE A 269 -8.01 5.65 12.34
C PHE A 269 -7.88 7.17 12.36
N ALA A 270 -8.98 7.90 12.32
CA ALA A 270 -9.01 9.36 12.43
C ALA A 270 -8.35 9.85 13.72
N ALA A 271 -8.68 9.22 14.85
CA ALA A 271 -8.08 9.52 16.15
C ALA A 271 -6.56 9.18 16.20
N SER A 272 -6.08 8.27 15.36
CA SER A 272 -4.68 7.90 15.26
C SER A 272 -3.79 8.94 14.55
N LYS A 273 -4.35 10.04 14.05
CA LYS A 273 -3.61 11.10 13.36
C LYS A 273 -2.49 11.65 14.26
N ARG A 274 -1.25 11.48 13.81
CA ARG A 274 -0.07 12.04 14.48
C ARG A 274 0.42 13.27 13.73
N PRO A 275 0.87 14.33 14.42
CA PRO A 275 1.60 15.41 13.78
C PRO A 275 2.79 14.85 12.99
N ARG A 276 2.95 15.29 11.73
CA ARG A 276 4.14 14.93 10.96
C ARG A 276 5.35 15.64 11.54
N SER A 277 6.35 14.85 11.92
CA SER A 277 7.66 15.34 12.34
C SER A 277 8.52 15.89 11.18
N SER A 278 8.19 15.54 9.93
CA SER A 278 8.91 16.02 8.74
C SER A 278 8.46 17.45 8.42
N GLN A 279 8.93 18.41 9.23
CA GLN A 279 8.70 19.81 8.93
C GLN A 279 9.59 20.23 7.76
N VAL A 280 8.98 20.77 6.72
CA VAL A 280 9.68 21.30 5.54
C VAL A 280 9.57 22.82 5.59
N PRO A 281 10.70 23.55 5.55
CA PRO A 281 10.69 25.01 5.45
C PRO A 281 9.85 25.50 4.27
N ALA A 282 9.15 26.63 4.44
CA ALA A 282 8.27 27.16 3.40
C ALA A 282 9.02 27.52 2.11
N ASP A 283 10.25 28.04 2.22
CA ASP A 283 11.11 28.41 1.10
C ASP A 283 11.63 27.20 0.30
N TYR A 284 11.56 25.99 0.85
CA TYR A 284 11.95 24.77 0.12
C TYR A 284 10.86 24.36 -0.86
N ARG A 285 9.58 24.58 -0.51
CA ARG A 285 8.43 24.27 -1.38
C ARG A 285 8.40 25.12 -2.65
N SER A 286 8.89 26.36 -2.59
CA SER A 286 8.97 27.20 -3.78
C SER A 286 10.09 26.79 -4.74
N ARG A 287 11.07 26.00 -4.27
CA ARG A 287 12.22 25.57 -5.08
C ARG A 287 11.99 24.25 -5.80
N MET A 288 11.17 23.37 -5.23
CA MET A 288 10.89 22.05 -5.79
C MET A 288 9.43 21.66 -5.61
N TYR A 289 8.88 20.96 -6.61
CA TYR A 289 7.54 20.39 -6.59
C TYR A 289 6.38 21.37 -6.38
N ALA A 290 6.57 22.68 -6.57
CA ALA A 290 5.46 23.64 -6.47
C ALA A 290 4.32 23.28 -7.43
N GLN A 291 4.63 22.94 -8.69
CA GLN A 291 3.64 22.50 -9.66
C GLN A 291 3.01 21.15 -9.29
N LEU A 292 3.83 20.16 -8.92
CA LEU A 292 3.33 18.84 -8.50
C LEU A 292 2.38 18.95 -7.30
N LEU A 293 2.70 19.81 -6.32
CA LEU A 293 1.84 20.05 -5.17
C LEU A 293 0.52 20.70 -5.57
N ALA A 294 0.55 21.69 -6.49
CA ALA A 294 -0.66 22.28 -7.04
C ALA A 294 -1.53 21.26 -7.78
N ASP A 295 -0.91 20.38 -8.60
CA ASP A 295 -1.61 19.29 -9.29
C ASP A 295 -2.27 18.32 -8.29
N MET A 296 -1.56 17.99 -7.20
CA MET A 296 -2.07 17.13 -6.13
C MET A 296 -3.17 17.80 -5.29
N ASP A 297 -3.11 19.11 -5.08
CA ASP A 297 -4.10 19.90 -4.32
C ASP A 297 -5.37 20.15 -5.14
N ALA A 298 -5.31 20.06 -6.47
CA ALA A 298 -6.46 20.15 -7.36
C ALA A 298 -7.36 18.89 -7.33
N LEU A 299 -6.86 17.76 -6.81
CA LEU A 299 -7.65 16.53 -6.65
C LEU A 299 -8.46 16.56 -5.36
N PRO A 300 -9.66 15.95 -5.33
CA PRO A 300 -10.35 15.72 -4.07
C PRO A 300 -9.51 14.80 -3.17
N PRO A 301 -9.65 14.91 -1.82
CA PRO A 301 -8.92 14.07 -0.86
C PRO A 301 -9.03 12.57 -1.11
N LEU A 302 -10.16 12.16 -1.68
CA LEU A 302 -10.46 10.81 -2.13
C LEU A 302 -10.89 10.91 -3.60
N HIS A 303 -10.06 10.42 -4.52
CA HIS A 303 -10.31 10.46 -5.95
C HIS A 303 -10.26 9.05 -6.53
N THR A 304 -11.39 8.55 -7.04
CA THR A 304 -11.44 7.26 -7.73
C THR A 304 -11.52 7.51 -9.23
N ARG A 305 -10.59 6.91 -9.97
CA ARG A 305 -10.70 6.82 -11.43
C ARG A 305 -11.23 5.44 -11.80
N ASP A 306 -12.11 5.42 -12.78
CA ASP A 306 -12.67 4.18 -13.31
C ASP A 306 -11.60 3.34 -14.00
N ALA A 307 -11.93 2.05 -14.18
CA ALA A 307 -11.19 1.21 -15.10
C ALA A 307 -11.25 1.87 -16.48
N SER A 308 -10.11 2.35 -16.96
CA SER A 308 -9.95 2.80 -18.33
C SER A 308 -10.22 1.59 -19.23
N GLY A 309 -11.45 1.51 -19.73
CA GLY A 309 -11.91 0.38 -20.50
C GLY A 309 -10.93 0.09 -21.62
N ALA A 310 -10.53 -1.17 -21.74
CA ALA A 310 -10.32 -1.78 -23.04
C ALA A 310 -11.45 -1.26 -23.93
N GLY A 311 -11.10 -0.43 -24.92
CA GLY A 311 -12.08 0.37 -25.62
C GLY A 311 -13.27 -0.52 -25.98
N ARG A 312 -14.48 -0.07 -25.61
CA ARG A 312 -15.58 -0.25 -26.55
C ARG A 312 -15.05 0.39 -27.83
N ALA A 313 -14.50 -0.43 -28.72
CA ALA A 313 -14.34 -0.06 -30.11
C ALA A 313 -15.77 0.28 -30.54
N VAL A 314 -16.08 1.57 -30.53
CA VAL A 314 -17.28 2.06 -31.16
C VAL A 314 -17.00 1.83 -32.64
N SER A 315 -17.53 0.72 -33.17
CA SER A 315 -17.58 0.46 -34.59
C SER A 315 -18.32 1.63 -35.22
N SER A 316 -17.57 2.55 -35.84
CA SER A 316 -18.10 3.55 -36.78
C SER A 316 -18.37 2.90 -38.11
#